data_AF-A0A1Q3GP75-F1
#
_entry.id   AF-A0A1Q3GP75-F1
#
_cell.length_a   1.000
_cell.length_b   1.000
_cell.length_c   1.000
_cell.angle_alpha   90.00
_cell.angle_beta   90.00
_cell.angle_gamma   90.00
#
_symmetry.space_group_name_H-M   'P 1'
#
loop_
_entity.id
_entity.type
_entity.pdbx_description
1 polymer ?
#
loop_
_entity_poly.entity_id
_entity_poly.type
_entity_poly.pdbx_seq_one_letter_code
_entity_poly.pdbx_strand_id
1 'polypeptide(L)'
;MERIYESKFQSYTLDQDKSYLQAHWSDESEMMVDQDFKDEMEAELKYVEAYKVTKYLIDTLKFGFVINPALQAWTDKHINKKLDELGLQKLAYIVSQDFISQLSIKQTMNESEKQNYETRFFTSLEEAEAWLFA
;
A
#
# COMPACT_ATOMS: atom_id res chain seq x y z
N MET A 1 -16.60 -4.04 8.15
CA MET A 1 -15.23 -3.56 8.33
C MET A 1 -14.85 -3.63 9.79
N GLU A 2 -13.76 -4.31 10.11
CA GLU A 2 -13.23 -4.50 11.46
C GLU A 2 -11.76 -4.06 11.49
N ARG A 3 -11.35 -3.35 12.55
CA ARG A 3 -9.94 -2.99 12.73
C ARG A 3 -9.17 -4.19 13.29
N ILE A 4 -8.16 -4.64 12.56
CA ILE A 4 -7.38 -5.86 12.88
C ILE A 4 -5.95 -5.57 13.33
N TYR A 5 -5.49 -4.33 13.14
CA TYR A 5 -4.17 -3.86 13.54
C TYR A 5 -4.18 -2.36 13.78
N GLU A 6 -3.42 -1.93 14.77
CA GLU A 6 -3.18 -0.53 15.08
C GLU A 6 -1.81 -0.40 15.74
N SER A 7 -0.97 0.45 15.17
CA SER A 7 0.30 0.87 15.72
C SER A 7 0.35 2.39 15.81
N LYS A 8 1.50 2.90 16.27
CA LYS A 8 1.79 4.32 16.25
C LYS A 8 1.81 4.89 14.83
N PHE A 9 2.17 4.07 13.84
CA PHE A 9 2.47 4.51 12.49
C PHE A 9 1.38 4.18 11.49
N GLN A 10 0.68 3.06 11.65
CA GLN A 10 -0.30 2.57 10.69
C GLN A 10 -1.46 1.84 11.38
N SER A 11 -2.60 1.78 10.71
CA SER A 11 -3.73 0.95 11.13
C SER A 11 -4.32 0.18 9.95
N TYR A 12 -4.86 -1.01 10.23
CA TYR A 12 -5.50 -1.86 9.23
C TYR A 12 -6.95 -2.15 9.56
N THR A 13 -7.82 -1.95 8.56
CA THR A 13 -9.23 -2.29 8.61
C THR A 13 -9.55 -3.32 7.53
N LEU A 14 -10.20 -4.41 7.90
CA LEU A 14 -10.52 -5.53 7.03
C LEU A 14 -12.03 -5.66 6.80
N ASP A 15 -12.40 -5.91 5.56
CA ASP A 15 -13.68 -6.48 5.15
C ASP A 15 -13.42 -7.89 4.61
N GLN A 16 -13.56 -8.90 5.48
CA GLN A 16 -13.21 -10.28 5.18
C GLN A 16 -14.09 -10.87 4.08
N ASP A 17 -15.39 -10.55 4.06
CA ASP A 17 -16.34 -11.05 3.06
C ASP A 17 -15.96 -10.61 1.64
N LYS A 18 -15.34 -9.44 1.52
CA LYS A 18 -14.86 -8.90 0.24
C LYS A 18 -13.39 -9.17 -0.04
N SER A 19 -12.69 -9.83 0.89
CA SER A 19 -11.24 -10.00 0.90
C SER A 19 -10.50 -8.67 0.67
N TYR A 20 -10.97 -7.63 1.36
CA TYR A 20 -10.56 -6.25 1.18
C TYR A 20 -9.89 -5.71 2.43
N LEU A 21 -8.67 -5.20 2.27
CA LEU A 21 -7.90 -4.55 3.31
C LEU A 21 -7.80 -3.06 3.04
N GLN A 22 -7.86 -2.26 4.09
CA GLN A 22 -7.55 -0.84 4.09
C GLN A 22 -6.41 -0.60 5.07
N ALA A 23 -5.40 0.12 4.64
CA ALA A 23 -4.32 0.58 5.47
C ALA A 23 -4.27 2.10 5.48
N HIS A 24 -4.11 2.68 6.68
CA HIS A 24 -4.00 4.12 6.85
C HIS A 24 -2.70 4.45 7.56
N TRP A 25 -1.85 5.21 6.88
CA TRP A 25 -0.67 5.80 7.50
C TRP A 25 -1.05 7.00 8.36
N SER A 26 -0.33 7.16 9.47
CA SER A 26 -0.40 8.33 10.33
C SER A 26 0.75 9.30 10.03
N ASP A 27 0.57 10.55 10.48
CA ASP A 27 1.59 11.60 10.46
C ASP A 27 2.79 11.28 11.36
N GLU A 28 2.60 10.44 12.39
CA GLU A 28 3.69 9.95 13.23
C GLU A 28 4.73 9.12 12.45
N SER A 29 4.39 8.67 11.23
CA SER A 29 5.33 8.03 10.31
C SER A 29 6.55 8.90 9.98
N GLU A 30 6.45 10.23 10.07
CA GLU A 30 7.60 11.13 9.86
C GLU A 30 8.78 10.84 10.81
N MET A 31 8.49 10.29 12.00
CA MET A 31 9.49 9.95 13.00
C MET A 31 10.06 8.53 12.87
N MET A 32 9.63 7.75 11.87
CA MET A 32 10.08 6.38 11.70
C MET A 32 11.57 6.32 11.35
N VAL A 33 12.21 5.22 11.74
CA VAL A 33 13.49 4.79 11.18
C VAL A 33 13.28 3.64 10.20
N ASP A 34 14.31 3.33 9.41
CA ASP A 34 14.31 2.24 8.42
C ASP A 34 13.80 0.90 8.97
N GLN A 35 14.07 0.61 10.26
CA GLN A 35 13.58 -0.63 10.90
C GLN A 35 12.06 -0.58 11.15
N ASP A 36 11.53 0.54 11.65
CA ASP A 36 10.09 0.69 11.87
C ASP A 36 9.33 0.49 10.55
N PHE A 37 9.86 1.03 9.45
CA PHE A 37 9.24 0.88 8.13
C PHE A 37 9.20 -0.59 7.68
N LYS A 38 10.28 -1.33 7.89
CA LYS A 38 10.32 -2.76 7.55
C LYS A 38 9.36 -3.57 8.41
N ASP A 39 9.28 -3.27 9.71
CA ASP A 39 8.40 -3.97 10.64
C ASP A 39 6.92 -3.76 10.26
N GLU A 40 6.52 -2.55 9.87
CA GLU A 40 5.16 -2.27 9.38
C GLU A 40 4.87 -3.00 8.05
N MET A 41 5.83 -3.05 7.12
CA MET A 41 5.66 -3.79 5.86
C MET A 41 5.63 -5.32 6.05
N GLU A 42 6.34 -5.85 7.03
CA GLU A 42 6.25 -7.26 7.38
C GLU A 42 4.92 -7.60 8.08
N ALA A 43 4.41 -6.68 8.92
CA ALA A 43 3.07 -6.80 9.50
C ALA A 43 2.01 -6.82 8.39
N GLU A 44 2.10 -5.91 7.41
CA GLU A 44 1.23 -5.87 6.24
C GLU A 44 1.14 -7.24 5.55
N LEU A 45 2.30 -7.83 5.20
CA LEU A 45 2.34 -9.13 4.53
C LEU A 45 1.66 -10.23 5.35
N LYS A 46 1.89 -10.25 6.67
CA LYS A 46 1.28 -11.22 7.58
C LYS A 46 -0.26 -11.15 7.51
N TYR A 47 -0.82 -9.94 7.46
CA TYR A 47 -2.26 -9.75 7.39
C TYR A 47 -2.83 -10.07 6.00
N VAL A 48 -2.14 -9.67 4.93
CA VAL A 48 -2.52 -10.03 3.55
C VAL A 48 -2.57 -11.54 3.38
N GLU A 49 -1.56 -12.26 3.88
CA GLU A 49 -1.48 -13.72 3.82
C GLU A 49 -2.55 -14.39 4.69
N ALA A 50 -2.67 -13.99 5.96
CA ALA A 50 -3.60 -14.60 6.91
C ALA A 50 -5.07 -14.50 6.46
N TYR A 51 -5.44 -13.37 5.86
CA TYR A 51 -6.81 -13.09 5.44
C TYR A 51 -7.05 -13.28 3.93
N LYS A 52 -6.03 -13.76 3.18
CA LYS A 52 -6.10 -13.99 1.72
C LYS A 52 -6.67 -12.78 0.97
N VAL A 53 -6.12 -11.61 1.28
CA VAL A 53 -6.57 -10.33 0.74
C VAL A 53 -6.33 -10.30 -0.77
N THR A 54 -7.36 -9.95 -1.54
CA THR A 54 -7.29 -9.82 -3.01
C THR A 54 -7.39 -8.38 -3.48
N LYS A 55 -7.98 -7.51 -2.65
CA LYS A 55 -8.14 -6.07 -2.89
C LYS A 55 -7.50 -5.33 -1.74
N TYR A 56 -6.63 -4.38 -2.04
CA TYR A 56 -5.93 -3.63 -1.00
C TYR A 56 -5.94 -2.15 -1.32
N LEU A 57 -6.26 -1.32 -0.32
CA LEU A 57 -6.18 0.12 -0.37
C LEU A 57 -5.19 0.63 0.68
N ILE A 58 -4.27 1.50 0.26
CA ILE A 58 -3.29 2.13 1.13
C ILE A 58 -3.50 3.65 1.05
N ASP A 59 -3.91 4.24 2.15
CA ASP A 59 -4.00 5.68 2.33
C ASP A 59 -2.66 6.24 2.82
N THR A 60 -1.99 6.98 1.94
CA THR A 60 -0.68 7.59 2.21
C THR A 60 -0.77 9.10 2.37
N LEU A 61 -1.97 9.70 2.55
CA LEU A 61 -2.12 11.15 2.62
C LEU A 61 -1.37 11.79 3.79
N LYS A 62 -1.21 11.04 4.89
CA LYS A 62 -0.44 11.46 6.07
C LYS A 62 0.94 10.80 6.16
N PHE A 63 1.35 10.05 5.16
CA PHE A 63 2.63 9.37 5.18
C PHE A 63 3.77 10.39 5.02
N GLY A 64 4.60 10.52 6.06
CA GLY A 64 5.69 11.50 6.14
C GLY A 64 7.10 10.91 6.08
N PHE A 65 7.24 9.58 6.08
CA PHE A 65 8.54 8.93 6.09
C PHE A 65 9.25 8.99 4.73
N VAL A 66 10.55 9.31 4.74
CA VAL A 66 11.36 9.39 3.53
C VAL A 66 11.93 8.02 3.18
N ILE A 67 11.35 7.38 2.16
CA ILE A 67 11.84 6.10 1.65
C ILE A 67 13.12 6.34 0.82
N ASN A 68 14.26 5.89 1.36
CA ASN A 68 15.53 5.97 0.65
C ASN A 68 15.64 4.86 -0.44
N PRO A 69 16.58 4.98 -1.41
CA PRO A 69 16.71 4.00 -2.49
C PRO A 69 16.99 2.56 -2.02
N ALA A 70 17.67 2.38 -0.88
CA ALA A 70 17.97 1.05 -0.35
C ALA A 70 16.70 0.39 0.21
N LEU A 71 15.83 1.16 0.87
CA LEU A 71 14.52 0.71 1.31
C LEU A 71 13.59 0.41 0.14
N GLN A 72 13.59 1.24 -0.90
CA GLN A 72 12.79 0.98 -2.10
C GLN A 72 13.17 -0.37 -2.73
N ALA A 73 14.48 -0.62 -2.93
CA ALA A 73 14.96 -1.90 -3.46
C ALA A 73 14.63 -3.08 -2.52
N TRP A 74 14.61 -2.85 -1.20
CA TRP A 74 14.19 -3.87 -0.24
C TRP A 74 12.69 -4.17 -0.37
N THR A 75 11.83 -3.15 -0.49
CA THR A 75 10.38 -3.29 -0.66
C THR A 75 10.05 -4.04 -1.94
N ASP A 76 10.69 -3.69 -3.06
CA ASP A 76 10.46 -4.38 -4.34
C ASP A 76 10.79 -5.87 -4.24
N LYS A 77 11.92 -6.20 -3.61
CA LYS A 77 12.40 -7.58 -3.51
C LYS A 77 11.65 -8.43 -2.48
N HIS A 78 11.22 -7.85 -1.35
CA HIS A 78 10.70 -8.62 -0.21
C HIS A 78 9.19 -8.46 0.00
N ILE A 79 8.63 -7.31 -0.36
CA ILE A 79 7.22 -6.98 -0.12
C ILE A 79 6.43 -7.17 -1.41
N ASN A 80 6.74 -6.40 -2.46
CA ASN A 80 5.99 -6.43 -3.73
C ASN A 80 5.99 -7.84 -4.35
N LYS A 81 7.15 -8.50 -4.35
CA LYS A 81 7.24 -9.89 -4.82
C LYS A 81 6.36 -10.87 -4.01
N LYS A 82 6.28 -10.71 -2.68
CA LYS A 82 5.44 -11.59 -1.86
C LYS A 82 3.96 -11.29 -2.04
N LEU A 83 3.57 -10.02 -2.15
CA LEU A 83 2.19 -9.63 -2.47
C LEU A 83 1.71 -10.28 -3.77
N ASP A 84 2.61 -10.35 -4.76
CA ASP A 84 2.36 -11.02 -6.04
C ASP A 84 2.12 -12.53 -5.88
N GLU A 85 2.92 -13.20 -5.04
CA GLU A 85 2.78 -14.63 -4.73
C GLU A 85 1.52 -14.95 -3.89
N LEU A 86 1.04 -13.97 -3.09
CA LEU A 86 -0.12 -14.11 -2.21
C LEU A 86 -1.47 -13.96 -2.93
N GLY A 87 -1.46 -13.71 -4.25
CA GLY A 87 -2.68 -13.65 -5.06
C GLY A 87 -3.44 -12.33 -4.94
N LEU A 88 -2.76 -11.24 -4.60
CA LEU A 88 -3.31 -9.89 -4.70
C LEU A 88 -3.75 -9.64 -6.16
N GLN A 89 -4.86 -8.92 -6.35
CA GLN A 89 -5.39 -8.62 -7.69
C GLN A 89 -5.36 -7.13 -7.99
N LYS A 90 -5.75 -6.31 -7.01
CA LYS A 90 -5.81 -4.86 -7.16
C LYS A 90 -5.26 -4.16 -5.91
N LEU A 91 -4.36 -3.22 -6.14
CA LEU A 91 -3.75 -2.35 -5.14
C LEU A 91 -4.06 -0.88 -5.47
N ALA A 92 -4.72 -0.18 -4.57
CA ALA A 92 -5.04 1.22 -4.71
C ALA A 92 -4.24 2.05 -3.70
N TYR A 93 -3.63 3.14 -4.16
CA TYR A 93 -2.99 4.13 -3.31
C TYR A 93 -3.79 5.43 -3.29
N ILE A 94 -4.10 5.95 -2.10
CA ILE A 94 -4.61 7.31 -1.94
C ILE A 94 -3.44 8.25 -1.70
N VAL A 95 -3.27 9.18 -2.62
CA VAL A 95 -2.13 10.09 -2.68
C VAL A 95 -2.60 11.51 -2.94
N SER A 96 -1.76 12.50 -2.62
CA SER A 96 -2.09 13.89 -2.90
C SER A 96 -2.11 14.17 -4.41
N GLN A 97 -2.86 15.21 -4.81
CA GLN A 97 -2.95 15.63 -6.21
C GLN A 97 -1.58 15.99 -6.81
N ASP A 98 -0.70 16.59 -6.00
CA ASP A 98 0.66 16.91 -6.38
C ASP A 98 1.48 15.65 -6.66
N PHE A 99 1.29 14.59 -5.85
CA PHE A 99 1.98 13.32 -6.04
C PHE A 99 1.52 12.60 -7.31
N ILE A 100 0.22 12.52 -7.59
CA ILE A 100 -0.29 11.93 -8.85
C ILE A 100 0.28 12.64 -10.07
N SER A 101 0.35 13.97 -10.02
CA SER A 101 0.88 14.77 -11.11
C SER A 101 2.36 14.44 -11.37
N GLN A 102 3.17 14.29 -10.31
CA GLN A 102 4.57 13.89 -10.42
C GLN A 102 4.74 12.43 -10.86
N LEU A 103 3.89 11.53 -10.39
CA LEU A 103 3.95 10.11 -10.76
C LEU A 103 3.61 9.90 -12.23
N SER A 104 2.61 10.60 -12.77
CA SER A 104 2.23 10.53 -14.19
C SER A 104 3.41 10.86 -15.11
N ILE A 105 4.26 11.81 -14.69
CA ILE A 105 5.51 12.14 -15.38
C ILE A 105 6.51 10.99 -15.28
N LYS A 106 6.69 10.38 -14.10
CA LYS A 106 7.64 9.27 -13.88
C LYS A 106 7.24 7.97 -14.58
N GLN A 107 5.96 7.60 -14.57
CA GLN A 107 5.46 6.39 -15.24
C GLN A 107 5.63 6.47 -16.76
N THR A 108 5.52 7.66 -17.34
CA THR A 108 5.85 7.88 -18.77
C THR A 108 7.32 7.59 -19.08
N MET A 109 8.20 7.61 -18.08
CA MET A 109 9.65 7.41 -18.23
C MET A 109 10.14 6.01 -17.81
N ASN A 110 9.41 5.29 -16.96
CA ASN A 110 9.82 3.99 -16.39
C ASN A 110 8.70 2.93 -16.54
N GLU A 111 8.63 2.29 -17.70
CA GLU A 111 7.87 1.04 -17.89
C GLU A 111 8.76 -0.17 -17.58
N SER A 112 8.97 -0.51 -16.31
CA SER A 112 9.62 -1.78 -15.96
C SER A 112 9.28 -2.26 -14.55
N GLU A 113 8.25 -3.11 -14.47
CA GLU A 113 8.28 -4.49 -13.95
C GLU A 113 6.82 -4.94 -13.84
N LYS A 114 6.46 -6.03 -14.55
CA LYS A 114 5.07 -6.52 -14.59
C LYS A 114 4.77 -7.29 -13.30
N GLN A 115 4.05 -6.65 -12.39
CA GLN A 115 3.34 -7.33 -11.29
C GLN A 115 2.11 -8.06 -11.85
N ASN A 116 1.69 -9.16 -11.23
CA ASN A 116 0.46 -9.87 -11.58
C ASN A 116 -0.81 -9.19 -11.03
N TYR A 117 -0.65 -8.20 -10.15
CA TYR A 117 -1.72 -7.34 -9.66
C TYR A 117 -1.67 -5.95 -10.31
N GLU A 118 -2.84 -5.35 -10.50
CA GLU A 118 -2.93 -3.98 -10.96
C GLU A 118 -2.69 -3.01 -9.79
N THR A 119 -1.84 -2.01 -10.00
CA THR A 119 -1.65 -0.91 -9.05
C THR A 119 -2.17 0.39 -9.65
N ARG A 120 -3.01 1.12 -8.92
CA ARG A 120 -3.51 2.45 -9.33
C ARG A 120 -3.46 3.45 -8.19
N PHE A 121 -3.40 4.73 -8.56
CA PHE A 121 -3.29 5.86 -7.66
C PHE A 121 -4.52 6.75 -7.81
N PHE A 122 -5.07 7.19 -6.70
CA PHE A 122 -6.30 7.97 -6.63
C PHE A 122 -6.14 9.13 -5.66
N THR A 123 -6.90 10.21 -5.90
CA THR A 123 -6.99 11.35 -4.97
C THR A 123 -8.15 11.24 -4.00
N SER A 124 -9.07 10.29 -4.22
CA SER A 124 -10.25 10.08 -3.37
C SER A 124 -10.44 8.61 -3.03
N LEU A 125 -10.93 8.36 -1.81
CA LEU A 125 -11.29 7.04 -1.34
C LEU A 125 -12.40 6.41 -2.20
N GLU A 126 -13.40 7.22 -2.58
CA GLU A 126 -14.57 6.76 -3.35
C GLU A 126 -14.17 6.22 -4.72
N GLU A 127 -13.29 6.92 -5.46
CA GLU A 127 -12.82 6.46 -6.77
C GLU A 127 -11.97 5.19 -6.66
N ALA A 128 -11.13 5.10 -5.62
CA ALA A 128 -10.31 3.93 -5.36
C ALA A 128 -11.17 2.70 -5.05
N GLU A 129 -12.16 2.84 -4.17
CA GLU A 129 -13.08 1.75 -3.83
C GLU A 129 -13.92 1.34 -5.04
N ALA A 130 -14.45 2.29 -5.80
CA ALA A 130 -15.20 2.01 -7.02
C ALA A 130 -14.37 1.16 -7.99
N TRP A 131 -13.08 1.49 -8.17
CA TRP A 131 -12.19 0.70 -9.01
C TRP A 131 -11.84 -0.67 -8.42
N LEU A 132 -11.62 -0.77 -7.11
CA LEU A 132 -11.31 -2.03 -6.43
C LEU A 132 -12.45 -3.05 -6.56
N PHE A 133 -13.71 -2.58 -6.48
CA PHE A 133 -14.91 -3.42 -6.53
C PHE A 133 -15.56 -3.54 -7.92
N ALA A 134 -15.02 -2.86 -8.93
CA ALA A 134 -15.44 -2.99 -10.33
C ALA A 134 -15.07 -4.34 -10.95
#